data_AF-A0A915DHQ9-F1
#
_entry.id   AF-A0A915DHQ9-F1
#
_cell.length_a   1.000
_cell.length_b   1.000
_cell.length_c   1.000
_cell.angle_alpha   90.00
_cell.angle_beta   90.00
_cell.angle_gamma   90.00
#
_symmetry.space_group_name_H-M   'P 1'
#
loop_
_entity.id
_entity.type
_entity.pdbx_description
1 polymer ?
#
loop_
_entity_poly.entity_id
_entity_poly.type
_entity_poly.pdbx_seq_one_letter_code
_entity_poly.pdbx_strand_id
1 'polypeptide(L)'
;MLSDVTPAKRRKNDDLHTAVIPGGCTKFIQAPDVCWNAPFKAHIRNYYETWISNGDRMTFTTGGNPRALSMEVYLDWIVRAWEALSKNLIINSFKVCGLTNASDGSEDDFIHCFKAHGAIPEGLEVLKKERAIESAAEISEKEMW
;
A
#
# COMPACT_ATOMS: atom_id res chain seq x y z
N MET A 1 22.31 -14.63 -5.58
CA MET A 1 21.37 -15.55 -4.92
C MET A 1 19.95 -15.03 -5.13
N LEU A 2 19.40 -15.26 -6.32
CA LEU A 2 17.99 -15.02 -6.66
C LEU A 2 17.35 -16.41 -6.75
N SER A 3 17.07 -17.02 -5.62
CA SER A 3 16.37 -18.30 -5.57
C SER A 3 15.43 -18.22 -4.38
N ASP A 4 14.19 -17.86 -4.69
CA ASP A 4 12.95 -18.33 -4.05
C ASP A 4 11.85 -17.26 -4.19
N VAL A 5 11.51 -16.95 -5.45
CA VAL A 5 10.21 -16.35 -5.76
C VAL A 5 9.31 -17.53 -6.11
N THR A 6 8.44 -17.94 -5.18
CA THR A 6 7.39 -18.90 -5.47
C THR A 6 6.43 -18.25 -6.47
N PRO A 7 6.30 -18.75 -7.72
CA PRO A 7 5.38 -18.15 -8.66
C PRO A 7 3.96 -18.47 -8.20
N ALA A 8 3.18 -17.45 -7.83
CA ALA A 8 1.75 -17.61 -7.66
C ALA A 8 1.17 -18.18 -8.97
N LYS A 9 0.41 -19.28 -8.90
CA LYS A 9 -0.22 -19.92 -10.07
C LYS A 9 -1.03 -18.87 -10.84
N ARG A 10 -0.51 -18.46 -11.99
CA ARG A 10 -1.12 -17.49 -12.92
C ARG A 10 -2.48 -18.04 -13.37
N ARG A 11 -3.57 -17.40 -12.97
CA ARG A 11 -4.91 -17.68 -13.53
C ARG A 11 -4.89 -17.23 -14.99
N LYS A 12 -5.38 -18.08 -15.90
CA LYS A 12 -5.25 -17.94 -17.36
C LYS A 12 -6.31 -17.01 -18.01
N ASN A 13 -7.03 -16.19 -17.24
CA ASN A 13 -8.03 -15.29 -17.81
C ASN A 13 -8.11 -13.97 -17.04
N ASP A 14 -8.45 -12.92 -17.80
CA ASP A 14 -8.72 -11.52 -17.46
C ASP A 14 -7.50 -10.59 -17.66
N ASP A 15 -7.73 -9.35 -18.15
CA ASP A 15 -6.78 -8.23 -18.37
C ASP A 15 -6.09 -7.74 -17.08
N LEU A 16 -5.61 -8.69 -16.27
CA LEU A 16 -4.98 -8.47 -14.99
C LEU A 16 -3.46 -8.45 -15.20
N HIS A 17 -2.92 -7.23 -15.22
CA HIS A 17 -1.47 -7.03 -15.16
C HIS A 17 -0.99 -7.18 -13.71
N THR A 18 -0.06 -8.10 -13.49
CA THR A 18 0.53 -8.35 -12.17
C THR A 18 1.95 -7.80 -12.09
N ALA A 19 2.24 -6.99 -11.08
CA ALA A 19 3.60 -6.53 -10.78
C ALA A 19 4.26 -7.44 -9.73
N VAL A 20 5.50 -7.83 -9.96
CA VAL A 20 6.32 -8.54 -8.97
C VAL A 20 7.03 -7.52 -8.09
N ILE A 21 6.84 -7.60 -6.78
CA ILE A 21 7.43 -6.68 -5.80
C ILE A 21 8.66 -7.36 -5.16
N PRO A 22 9.87 -6.79 -5.30
CA PRO A 22 11.05 -7.32 -4.64
C PRO A 22 10.93 -7.26 -3.11
N GLY A 23 11.61 -8.18 -2.43
CA GLY A 23 11.68 -8.18 -0.97
C GLY A 23 12.23 -6.86 -0.43
N GLY A 24 11.60 -6.33 0.64
CA GLY A 24 12.00 -5.06 1.25
C GLY A 24 11.48 -3.80 0.55
N CYS A 25 10.78 -3.93 -0.60
CA CYS A 25 10.24 -2.80 -1.34
C CYS A 25 8.79 -2.44 -0.97
N THR A 26 8.11 -3.24 -0.14
CA THR A 26 6.70 -3.00 0.25
C THR A 26 6.48 -1.60 0.81
N LYS A 27 7.39 -1.15 1.69
CA LYS A 27 7.42 0.21 2.27
C LYS A 27 7.60 1.36 1.26
N PHE A 28 7.84 1.05 -0.01
CA PHE A 28 8.00 2.04 -1.06
C PHE A 28 6.83 2.02 -2.05
N ILE A 29 6.40 0.83 -2.47
CA ILE A 29 5.49 0.70 -3.61
C ILE A 29 4.11 0.15 -3.25
N GLN A 30 3.90 -0.36 -2.02
CA GLN A 30 2.58 -0.83 -1.60
C GLN A 30 1.81 0.29 -0.90
N ALA A 31 0.89 0.91 -1.66
CA ALA A 31 -0.07 1.92 -1.19
C ALA A 31 -0.66 1.67 0.22
N PRO A 32 -1.11 0.44 0.57
CA PRO A 32 -1.53 0.13 1.93
C PRO A 32 -0.45 0.47 2.97
N ASP A 33 0.72 -0.14 2.87
CA ASP A 33 1.76 -0.04 3.90
C ASP A 33 2.37 1.36 3.97
N VAL A 34 2.37 2.09 2.85
CA VAL A 34 2.91 3.46 2.79
C VAL A 34 1.95 4.48 3.40
N CYS A 35 0.65 4.39 3.10
CA CYS A 35 -0.26 5.53 3.35
C CYS A 35 -1.36 5.25 4.36
N TRP A 36 -2.09 4.15 4.24
CA TRP A 36 -3.40 4.02 4.90
C TRP A 36 -3.53 2.83 5.85
N ASN A 37 -2.67 1.82 5.78
CA ASN A 37 -2.71 0.65 6.67
C ASN A 37 -2.43 1.05 8.13
N ALA A 38 -1.50 1.97 8.34
CA ALA A 38 -1.19 2.51 9.67
C ALA A 38 -2.39 3.24 10.31
N PRO A 39 -2.99 4.29 9.69
CA PRO A 39 -4.16 4.95 10.26
C PRO A 39 -5.38 4.01 10.34
N PHE A 40 -5.58 3.11 9.38
CA PHE A 40 -6.61 2.06 9.46
C PHE A 40 -6.49 1.22 10.75
N LYS A 41 -5.30 0.66 10.98
CA LYS A 41 -5.01 -0.14 12.19
C LYS A 41 -5.10 0.69 13.47
N ALA A 42 -4.76 1.97 13.41
CA ALA A 42 -4.89 2.88 14.53
C ALA A 42 -6.35 3.10 14.94
N HIS A 43 -7.28 3.24 13.97
CA HIS A 43 -8.71 3.32 14.28
C HIS A 43 -9.23 2.07 15.00
N ILE A 44 -8.89 0.87 14.52
CA ILE A 44 -9.28 -0.39 15.16
C ILE A 44 -8.68 -0.49 16.56
N ARG A 45 -7.40 -0.12 16.72
CA ARG A 45 -6.72 -0.09 18.02
C ARG A 45 -7.43 0.83 19.00
N ASN A 46 -7.82 2.04 18.59
CA ASN A 46 -8.51 2.99 19.46
C ASN A 46 -9.85 2.44 19.96
N TYR A 47 -10.61 1.73 19.11
CA TYR A 47 -11.84 1.06 19.54
C TYR A 47 -11.57 -0.04 20.56
N TYR A 48 -10.53 -0.84 20.34
CA TYR A 48 -10.12 -1.89 21.28
C TYR A 48 -9.65 -1.33 22.62
N GLU A 49 -8.83 -0.28 22.63
CA GLU A 49 -8.38 0.41 23.84
C GLU A 49 -9.55 1.07 24.58
N THR A 50 -10.47 1.69 23.85
CA THR A 50 -11.69 2.25 24.46
C THR A 50 -12.56 1.16 25.08
N TRP A 51 -12.66 -0.01 24.45
CA TRP A 51 -13.40 -1.14 25.00
C TRP A 51 -12.75 -1.69 26.26
N ILE A 52 -11.42 -1.89 26.27
CA ILE A 52 -10.72 -2.43 27.45
C ILE A 52 -10.71 -1.45 28.63
N SER A 53 -10.66 -0.14 28.35
CA SER A 53 -10.72 0.90 29.39
C SER A 53 -12.13 1.09 29.96
N ASN A 54 -13.18 0.81 29.19
CA ASN A 54 -14.58 0.86 29.65
C ASN A 54 -15.01 -0.47 30.28
N GLY A 55 -14.35 -0.84 31.39
CA GLY A 55 -14.46 -2.14 32.07
C GLY A 55 -15.88 -2.60 32.41
N ASP A 56 -16.84 -1.69 32.54
CA ASP A 56 -18.25 -2.00 32.82
C ASP A 56 -18.95 -2.78 31.70
N ARG A 57 -18.42 -2.72 30.47
CA ARG A 57 -18.93 -3.51 29.32
C ARG A 57 -18.21 -4.84 29.15
N MET A 58 -17.18 -5.11 29.95
CA MET A 58 -16.34 -6.28 29.82
C MET A 58 -16.89 -7.41 30.69
N THR A 59 -17.41 -8.44 30.04
CA THR A 59 -17.85 -9.65 30.75
C THR A 59 -16.65 -10.55 31.06
N PHE A 60 -16.66 -11.22 32.20
CA PHE A 60 -15.58 -12.10 32.63
C PHE A 60 -16.01 -13.58 32.57
N THR A 61 -15.03 -14.45 32.34
CA THR A 61 -15.19 -15.90 32.51
C THR A 61 -15.25 -16.23 34.01
N THR A 62 -15.71 -17.44 34.36
CA THR A 62 -15.70 -17.91 35.75
C THR A 62 -14.29 -17.88 36.36
N GLY A 63 -13.24 -18.01 35.54
CA GLY A 63 -11.84 -17.92 35.95
C GLY A 63 -11.29 -16.48 36.05
N GLY A 64 -12.12 -15.44 35.93
CA GLY A 64 -11.69 -14.05 36.07
C GLY A 64 -10.99 -13.44 34.85
N ASN A 65 -10.83 -14.20 33.75
CA ASN A 65 -10.30 -13.66 32.50
C ASN A 65 -11.40 -12.90 31.73
N PRO A 66 -11.09 -11.76 31.10
CA PRO A 66 -12.02 -11.10 30.19
C PRO A 66 -12.48 -12.05 29.08
N ARG A 67 -13.77 -12.01 28.76
CA ARG A 67 -14.28 -12.71 27.59
C ARG A 67 -13.83 -12.00 26.32
N ALA A 68 -13.59 -12.81 25.28
CA ALA A 68 -13.31 -12.29 23.95
C ALA A 68 -14.48 -11.42 23.46
N LEU A 69 -14.14 -10.37 22.72
CA LEU A 69 -15.11 -9.56 22.00
C LEU A 69 -15.89 -10.43 21.00
N SER A 70 -17.17 -10.14 20.77
CA SER A 70 -17.90 -10.84 19.72
C SER A 70 -17.35 -10.44 18.34
N MET A 71 -17.42 -11.38 17.39
CA MET A 71 -17.00 -11.12 16.01
C MET A 71 -17.79 -9.98 15.37
N GLU A 72 -19.08 -9.85 15.71
CA GLU A 72 -19.96 -8.79 15.21
C GLU A 72 -19.45 -7.39 15.59
N VAL A 73 -19.04 -7.20 16.86
CA VAL A 73 -18.47 -5.91 17.31
C VAL A 73 -17.14 -5.65 16.60
N TYR A 74 -16.31 -6.67 16.43
CA TYR A 74 -15.04 -6.50 15.73
C TYR A 74 -15.22 -6.13 14.25
N LEU A 75 -16.22 -6.72 13.57
CA LEU A 75 -16.58 -6.39 12.18
C LEU A 75 -17.13 -4.97 12.06
N ASP A 76 -17.98 -4.52 12.98
CA ASP A 76 -18.45 -3.12 13.03
C ASP A 76 -17.27 -2.13 13.15
N TRP A 77 -16.27 -2.43 13.98
CA TRP A 77 -15.07 -1.59 14.08
C TRP A 77 -14.26 -1.53 12.79
N ILE A 78 -14.16 -2.65 12.06
CA ILE A 78 -13.49 -2.69 10.75
C ILE A 78 -14.23 -1.79 9.75
N VAL A 79 -15.57 -1.87 9.70
CA VAL A 79 -16.40 -1.02 8.82
C VAL A 79 -16.19 0.45 9.17
N ARG A 80 -16.29 0.82 10.44
CA ARG A 80 -16.06 2.20 10.89
C ARG A 80 -14.64 2.70 10.63
N ALA A 81 -13.64 1.83 10.75
CA ALA A 81 -12.26 2.18 10.44
C ALA A 81 -12.08 2.49 8.95
N TRP A 82 -12.78 1.78 8.05
CA TRP A 82 -12.83 2.13 6.63
C TRP A 82 -13.54 3.45 6.36
N GLU A 83 -14.69 3.69 6.98
CA GLU A 83 -15.45 4.93 6.84
C GLU A 83 -14.69 6.17 7.34
N ALA A 84 -13.82 5.99 8.34
CA ALA A 84 -12.99 7.06 8.89
C ALA A 84 -11.83 7.46 7.95
N LEU A 85 -11.43 6.59 7.02
CA LEU A 85 -10.39 6.92 6.05
C LEU A 85 -10.95 7.81 4.94
N SER A 86 -10.19 8.85 4.57
CA SER A 86 -10.58 9.66 3.43
C SER A 86 -10.38 8.91 2.11
N LYS A 87 -11.38 8.98 1.21
CA LYS A 87 -11.25 8.44 -0.15
C LYS A 87 -10.02 9.00 -0.88
N ASN A 88 -9.73 10.27 -0.66
CA ASN A 88 -8.57 10.95 -1.25
C ASN A 88 -7.24 10.38 -0.73
N LEU A 89 -7.14 9.97 0.54
CA LEU A 89 -5.95 9.29 1.07
C LEU A 89 -5.68 8.00 0.29
N ILE A 90 -6.71 7.20 0.04
CA ILE A 90 -6.59 5.94 -0.70
C ILE A 90 -6.20 6.22 -2.15
N ILE A 91 -6.89 7.13 -2.85
CA ILE A 91 -6.56 7.47 -4.24
C ILE A 91 -5.13 8.00 -4.36
N ASN A 92 -4.75 8.96 -3.52
CA ASN A 92 -3.43 9.58 -3.58
C ASN A 92 -2.32 8.59 -3.22
N SER A 93 -2.59 7.56 -2.42
CA SER A 93 -1.58 6.55 -2.06
C SER A 93 -0.96 5.85 -3.27
N PHE A 94 -1.73 5.65 -4.34
CA PHE A 94 -1.22 5.04 -5.57
C PHE A 94 -0.25 5.96 -6.31
N LYS A 95 -0.53 7.27 -6.37
CA LYS A 95 0.39 8.26 -6.94
C LYS A 95 1.65 8.44 -6.09
N VAL A 96 1.47 8.44 -4.76
CA VAL A 96 2.59 8.49 -3.81
C VAL A 96 3.53 7.31 -4.01
N CYS A 97 3.00 6.13 -4.34
CA CYS A 97 3.77 4.91 -4.58
C CYS A 97 4.26 4.73 -6.02
N GLY A 98 4.06 5.71 -6.92
CA GLY A 98 4.54 5.61 -8.30
C GLY A 98 3.69 4.70 -9.20
N LEU A 99 2.48 4.31 -8.80
CA LEU A 99 1.69 3.27 -9.48
C LEU A 99 0.73 3.82 -10.55
N THR A 100 0.24 5.03 -10.37
CA THR A 100 -0.78 5.67 -11.21
C THR A 100 -0.34 7.05 -11.71
N ASN A 101 0.97 7.29 -11.71
CA ASN A 101 1.56 8.56 -12.11
C ASN A 101 1.57 8.66 -13.63
N ALA A 102 1.48 9.88 -14.15
CA ALA A 102 1.64 10.14 -15.58
C ALA A 102 3.00 9.65 -16.10
N SER A 103 3.00 8.96 -17.24
CA SER A 103 4.21 8.41 -17.87
C SER A 103 5.14 9.49 -18.43
N ASP A 104 4.62 10.69 -18.68
CA ASP A 104 5.39 11.87 -19.11
C ASP A 104 6.24 12.49 -17.99
N GLY A 105 6.14 11.97 -16.77
CA GLY A 105 6.89 12.42 -15.60
C GLY A 105 6.38 13.69 -14.93
N SER A 106 5.26 14.27 -15.40
CA SER A 106 4.64 15.45 -14.79
C SER A 106 4.20 15.24 -13.33
N GLU A 107 4.09 13.98 -12.90
CA GLU A 107 3.64 13.57 -11.57
C GLU A 107 4.71 12.86 -10.74
N ASP A 108 5.97 12.80 -11.19
CA ASP A 108 7.01 12.05 -10.49
C ASP A 108 7.37 12.66 -9.12
N ASP A 109 7.18 13.97 -8.96
CA ASP A 109 7.43 14.67 -7.68
C ASP A 109 6.53 14.19 -6.53
N PHE A 110 5.44 13.46 -6.84
CA PHE A 110 4.60 12.84 -5.81
C PHE A 110 5.21 11.58 -5.20
N ILE A 111 6.17 10.94 -5.87
CA ILE A 111 6.73 9.65 -5.45
C ILE A 111 7.52 9.84 -4.15
N HIS A 112 7.02 9.28 -3.03
CA HIS A 112 7.57 9.62 -1.71
C HIS A 112 9.03 9.23 -1.52
N CYS A 113 9.43 8.07 -2.04
CA CYS A 113 10.78 7.58 -1.85
C CYS A 113 11.82 8.42 -2.61
N PHE A 114 11.41 9.20 -3.62
CA PHE A 114 12.31 10.03 -4.42
C PHE A 114 12.38 11.50 -3.97
N LYS A 115 11.63 11.88 -2.93
CA LYS A 115 11.74 13.23 -2.37
C LYS A 115 13.13 13.48 -1.78
N ALA A 116 13.51 14.74 -1.63
CA ALA A 116 14.82 15.12 -1.08
C ALA A 116 15.13 14.53 0.30
N HIS A 117 14.11 14.27 1.13
CA HIS A 117 14.21 13.60 2.43
C HIS A 117 13.68 12.15 2.38
N GLY A 118 13.41 11.63 1.19
CA GLY A 118 12.97 10.27 0.94
C GLY A 118 14.13 9.27 1.05
N ALA A 119 13.82 7.99 0.90
CA ALA A 119 14.81 6.93 1.04
C ALA A 119 15.79 6.83 -0.15
N ILE A 120 15.42 7.39 -1.31
CA ILE A 120 16.15 7.30 -2.58
C ILE A 120 16.07 8.67 -3.30
N PRO A 121 16.70 9.72 -2.76
CA PRO A 121 16.56 11.08 -3.28
C PRO A 121 17.05 11.23 -4.74
N GLU A 122 17.96 10.38 -5.21
CA GLU A 122 18.43 10.37 -6.60
C GLU A 122 17.48 9.63 -7.56
N GLY A 123 16.40 9.03 -7.04
CA GLY A 123 15.54 8.14 -7.81
C GLY A 123 14.80 8.81 -8.96
N LEU A 124 14.46 10.10 -8.85
CA LEU A 124 13.87 10.87 -9.96
C LEU A 124 14.79 10.93 -11.17
N GLU A 125 16.09 11.17 -10.96
CA GLU A 125 17.05 11.29 -12.04
C GLU A 125 17.34 9.95 -12.70
N VAL A 126 17.30 8.86 -11.93
CA VAL A 126 17.37 7.50 -12.47
C VAL A 126 16.14 7.20 -13.32
N LEU A 127 14.93 7.47 -12.80
CA LEU A 127 13.68 7.22 -13.52
C LEU A 127 13.60 7.98 -14.85
N LYS A 128 14.00 9.26 -14.86
CA LYS A 128 14.05 10.07 -16.10
C LYS A 128 14.99 9.47 -17.14
N LYS A 129 16.16 8.98 -16.72
CA LYS A 129 17.13 8.34 -17.62
C LYS A 129 16.56 7.05 -18.22
N GLU A 130 15.97 6.19 -17.40
CA GLU A 130 15.35 4.95 -17.86
C GLU A 130 14.23 5.20 -18.87
N ARG A 131 13.34 6.17 -18.62
CA ARG A 131 12.28 6.53 -19.58
C ARG A 131 12.82 7.10 -20.89
N ALA A 132 13.91 7.86 -20.86
CA ALA A 132 14.55 8.36 -22.06
C ALA A 132 15.16 7.23 -22.90
N ILE A 133 15.75 6.21 -22.25
CA ILE A 133 16.28 5.01 -22.91
C ILE A 133 15.14 4.22 -23.55
N GLU A 134 14.05 4.00 -22.83
CA GLU A 134 12.87 3.28 -23.33
C GLU A 134 12.24 4.00 -24.52
N SER A 135 12.06 5.33 -24.42
CA SER A 135 11.54 6.15 -25.53
C SER A 135 12.45 6.10 -26.77
N ALA A 136 13.77 6.13 -26.58
CA ALA A 136 14.73 6.02 -27.68
C ALA A 136 14.68 4.63 -28.35
N ALA A 137 14.50 3.56 -27.56
CA ALA A 137 14.33 2.20 -28.08
C ALA A 137 13.05 2.06 -28.91
N GLU A 138 11.92 2.61 -28.43
CA GLU A 138 10.65 2.59 -29.17
C GLU A 138 10.73 3.35 -30.51
N ILE A 139 11.43 4.49 -30.53
CA ILE A 139 11.64 5.27 -31.76
C ILE A 139 12.47 4.44 -32.75
N SER A 140 13.57 3.86 -32.30
CA SER A 140 14.43 3.00 -33.15
C SER A 140 13.66 1.81 -33.71
N GLU A 141 12.77 1.19 -32.93
CA GLU A 141 11.97 0.06 -33.39
C GLU A 141 10.92 0.47 -34.45
N LYS A 142 10.32 1.66 -34.29
CA LYS A 142 9.37 2.23 -35.27
C LYS A 142 10.05 2.68 -36.56
N GLU A 143 11.30 3.12 -36.52
CA GLU A 143 12.07 3.53 -37.72
C GLU A 143 12.64 2.33 -38.51
N MET A 144 12.61 1.13 -37.94
CA MET A 144 13.07 -0.11 -38.59
C MET A 144 12.01 -0.78 -39.49
N TRP A 145 10.80 -0.23 -39.58
CA TRP A 145 9.68 -0.72 -40.38
C TRP A 145 8.99 0.42 -41.15
#